data_AF-A0A0T6AKF4-F1
#
_entry.id   AF-A0A0T6AKF4-F1
#
_cell.length_a   1.000
_cell.length_b   1.000
_cell.length_c   1.000
_cell.angle_alpha   90.00
_cell.angle_beta   90.00
_cell.angle_gamma   90.00
#
_symmetry.space_group_name_H-M   'P 1'
#
loop_
_entity.id
_entity.type
_entity.pdbx_description
1 polymer ?
#
loop_
_entity_poly.entity_id
_entity_poly.type
_entity_poly.pdbx_seq_one_letter_code
_entity_poly.pdbx_strand_id
1 'polypeptide(L)'
;MELLDRRVLREGIVAGLIGAVLVAIWFLIVDLSTGKPFETPALLGAAVFKGLRDPQALQTTAGLVAGYTVVHVLAFVAFGILCAILVAAADREPTLLLAFVALFTVFQIFFLGLVGILARFLLGAILWWEIFAANLLASAGMLAYFFGGHRALGRTVLESLGRVIREGVVAGLIGAATVAAWFFLFDAAQGRPFETPALLGAALFQGLRTVQEVQITAGLVLGYTVLHGLAFVAFGILCAILIAAADREPALVWAFVALFACFEVFFLALNATFAQSVMSSLAWWAILVGNLLASAGMLAYFFLGHRALGGTLLGAWGGVVREGIVAGLIGAVLVAVWFLAYDVFKGHPFRTPTLLGAAVFRGLTDPGGVERELGLILGYTVLHGFAFAVFGIVAALFVAAAERQPILTVGLFMLFAAFEVLFFGLVTVLAQSLLGALVWWNIFIGNLLAAAGMLLYFFRGHRALSRRLRETWPVED
;
A
#
# COMPACT_ATOMS: atom_id res chain seq x y z
N MET A 1 26.46 -14.13 13.16
CA MET A 1 26.42 -15.39 13.95
C MET A 1 26.49 -15.14 15.46
N GLU A 2 26.98 -13.99 15.93
CA GLU A 2 27.01 -13.60 17.36
C GLU A 2 25.65 -13.30 18.03
N LEU A 3 24.54 -13.25 17.28
CA LEU A 3 23.21 -12.90 17.81
C LEU A 3 22.35 -14.12 18.21
N LEU A 4 22.76 -15.34 17.85
CA LEU A 4 22.02 -16.58 18.15
C LEU A 4 22.65 -17.28 19.36
N ASP A 5 22.58 -16.65 20.53
CA ASP A 5 22.90 -17.34 21.79
C ASP A 5 21.67 -18.13 22.28
N ARG A 6 21.92 -19.15 23.10
CA ARG A 6 20.92 -20.07 23.67
C ARG A 6 19.78 -19.32 24.37
N ARG A 7 20.06 -18.15 24.95
CA ARG A 7 19.06 -17.27 25.55
C ARG A 7 18.08 -16.73 24.52
N VAL A 8 18.57 -16.16 23.42
CA VAL A 8 17.74 -15.58 22.33
C VAL A 8 16.87 -16.66 21.69
N LEU A 9 17.45 -17.84 21.44
CA LEU A 9 16.70 -18.97 20.90
C LEU A 9 15.56 -19.41 21.85
N ARG A 10 15.84 -19.51 23.16
CA ARG A 10 14.83 -19.86 24.16
C ARG A 10 13.72 -18.82 24.25
N GLU A 11 14.07 -17.54 24.33
CA GLU A 11 13.09 -16.44 24.37
C GLU A 11 12.22 -16.46 23.10
N GLY A 12 12.83 -16.70 21.94
CA GLY A 12 12.13 -16.79 20.68
C GLY A 12 11.16 -17.97 20.57
N ILE A 13 11.58 -19.16 20.99
CA ILE A 13 10.70 -20.34 21.02
C ILE A 13 9.50 -20.10 21.95
N VAL A 14 9.74 -19.56 23.16
CA VAL A 14 8.66 -19.30 24.12
C VAL A 14 7.69 -18.24 23.59
N ALA A 15 8.20 -17.14 23.04
CA ALA A 15 7.37 -16.12 22.43
C ALA A 15 6.54 -16.69 21.27
N GLY A 16 7.15 -17.48 20.40
CA GLY A 16 6.46 -18.15 19.30
C GLY A 16 5.33 -19.06 19.77
N LEU A 17 5.58 -19.88 20.80
CA LEU A 17 4.56 -20.74 21.41
C LEU A 17 3.41 -19.94 22.01
N ILE A 18 3.68 -18.80 22.67
CA ILE A 18 2.65 -17.90 23.17
C ILE A 18 1.76 -17.41 22.02
N GLY A 19 2.37 -16.93 20.92
CA GLY A 19 1.63 -16.48 19.75
C GLY A 19 0.78 -17.60 19.13
N ALA A 20 1.36 -18.79 18.96
CA ALA A 20 0.66 -19.94 18.40
C ALA A 20 -0.56 -20.34 19.23
N VAL A 21 -0.41 -20.39 20.56
CA VAL A 21 -1.47 -20.77 21.50
C VAL A 21 -2.58 -19.72 21.51
N LEU A 22 -2.25 -18.43 21.54
CA LEU A 22 -3.27 -17.38 21.53
C LEU A 22 -4.11 -17.39 20.26
N VAL A 23 -3.49 -17.58 19.09
CA VAL A 23 -4.20 -17.72 17.82
C VAL A 23 -5.07 -18.99 17.80
N ALA A 24 -4.53 -20.12 18.28
CA ALA A 24 -5.27 -21.37 18.34
C ALA A 24 -6.49 -21.29 19.28
N ILE A 25 -6.34 -20.66 20.45
CA ILE A 25 -7.44 -20.42 21.39
C ILE A 25 -8.50 -19.51 20.76
N TRP A 26 -8.07 -18.42 20.11
CA TRP A 26 -9.01 -17.50 19.45
C TRP A 26 -9.85 -18.21 18.39
N PHE A 27 -9.22 -18.94 17.47
CA PHE A 27 -9.96 -19.66 16.44
C PHE A 27 -10.77 -20.83 17.00
N LEU A 28 -10.33 -21.46 18.09
CA LEU A 28 -11.17 -22.45 18.78
C LEU A 28 -12.43 -21.80 19.37
N ILE A 29 -12.34 -20.59 19.93
CA ILE A 29 -13.50 -19.85 20.43
C ILE A 29 -14.46 -19.52 19.28
N VAL A 30 -13.93 -19.03 18.15
CA VAL A 30 -14.71 -18.72 16.94
C VAL A 30 -15.42 -19.99 16.42
N ASP A 31 -14.67 -21.07 16.20
CA ASP A 31 -15.15 -22.37 15.73
C ASP A 31 -16.23 -22.97 16.66
N LEU A 32 -16.05 -22.82 17.99
CA LEU A 32 -17.06 -23.26 18.96
C LEU A 32 -18.31 -22.39 18.91
N SER A 33 -18.17 -21.08 18.70
CA SER A 33 -19.31 -20.15 18.61
C SER A 33 -20.18 -20.38 17.37
N THR A 34 -19.61 -20.97 16.32
CA THR A 34 -20.33 -21.36 15.09
C THR A 34 -20.78 -22.83 15.11
N GLY A 35 -20.51 -23.57 16.19
CA GLY A 35 -20.92 -24.96 16.38
C GLY A 35 -20.08 -25.98 15.61
N LYS A 36 -18.90 -25.61 15.13
CA LYS A 36 -18.04 -26.42 14.28
C LYS A 36 -16.60 -26.47 14.81
N PRO A 37 -16.34 -27.29 15.85
CA PRO A 37 -15.03 -27.31 16.50
C PRO A 37 -13.91 -27.70 15.53
N PHE A 38 -12.80 -26.95 15.56
CA PHE A 38 -11.61 -27.14 14.74
C PHE A 38 -11.82 -27.02 13.22
N GLU A 39 -12.90 -26.38 12.77
CA GLU A 39 -13.14 -26.10 11.36
C GLU A 39 -12.01 -25.26 10.77
N THR A 40 -11.57 -24.20 11.45
CA THR A 40 -10.52 -23.31 10.94
C THR A 40 -9.19 -24.04 10.68
N PRO A 41 -8.57 -24.72 11.66
CA PRO A 41 -7.32 -25.45 11.41
C PRO A 41 -7.50 -26.61 10.41
N ALA A 42 -8.68 -27.23 10.34
CA ALA A 42 -8.96 -28.25 9.33
C ALA A 42 -9.06 -27.67 7.92
N LEU A 43 -9.71 -26.51 7.77
CA LEU A 43 -9.86 -25.80 6.50
C LEU A 43 -8.50 -25.36 5.96
N LEU A 44 -7.69 -24.72 6.81
CA LEU A 44 -6.35 -24.27 6.46
C LEU A 44 -5.44 -25.47 6.16
N GLY A 45 -5.55 -26.56 6.94
CA GLY A 45 -4.87 -27.82 6.65
C GLY A 45 -5.29 -28.43 5.31
N ALA A 46 -6.58 -28.44 4.99
CA ALA A 46 -7.08 -28.95 3.71
C ALA A 46 -6.64 -28.08 2.53
N ALA A 47 -6.63 -26.75 2.71
CA ALA A 47 -6.12 -25.83 1.71
C ALA A 47 -4.62 -26.08 1.43
N VAL A 48 -3.81 -26.24 2.47
CA VAL A 48 -2.35 -26.45 2.34
C VAL A 48 -2.00 -27.84 1.84
N PHE A 49 -2.56 -28.90 2.42
CA PHE A 49 -2.15 -30.28 2.12
C PHE A 49 -2.91 -30.95 0.98
N LYS A 50 -4.14 -30.49 0.72
CA LYS A 50 -5.03 -31.10 -0.29
C LYS A 50 -5.42 -30.12 -1.40
N GLY A 51 -4.99 -28.87 -1.34
CA GLY A 51 -5.34 -27.85 -2.33
C GLY A 51 -6.84 -27.53 -2.35
N LEU A 52 -7.54 -27.73 -1.23
CA LEU A 52 -8.99 -27.48 -1.14
C LEU A 52 -9.29 -26.00 -1.42
N ARG A 53 -10.13 -25.73 -2.44
CA ARG A 53 -10.58 -24.37 -2.80
C ARG A 53 -12.04 -24.11 -2.50
N ASP A 54 -12.81 -25.14 -2.17
CA ASP A 54 -14.21 -25.02 -1.78
C ASP A 54 -14.35 -25.35 -0.28
N PRO A 55 -14.65 -24.37 0.59
CA PRO A 55 -14.86 -24.60 2.00
C PRO A 55 -16.01 -25.56 2.32
N GLN A 56 -17.03 -25.66 1.46
CA GLN A 56 -18.17 -26.56 1.70
C GLN A 56 -17.82 -28.03 1.54
N ALA A 57 -16.77 -28.33 0.77
CA ALA A 57 -16.25 -29.67 0.58
C ALA A 57 -15.32 -30.13 1.73
N LEU A 58 -15.15 -29.30 2.77
CA LEU A 58 -14.31 -29.64 3.91
C LEU A 58 -14.88 -30.83 4.68
N GLN A 59 -14.02 -31.84 4.88
CA GLN A 59 -14.23 -32.88 5.87
C GLN A 59 -13.21 -32.70 6.99
N THR A 60 -13.69 -32.29 8.16
CA THR A 60 -12.84 -32.11 9.34
C THR A 60 -12.32 -33.47 9.81
N THR A 61 -11.00 -33.67 9.71
CA THR A 61 -10.33 -34.87 10.21
C THR A 61 -9.24 -34.50 11.19
N ALA A 62 -9.01 -35.35 12.19
CA ALA A 62 -7.94 -35.16 13.17
C ALA A 62 -6.57 -35.00 12.50
N GLY A 63 -6.33 -35.71 11.39
CA GLY A 63 -5.09 -35.60 10.61
C GLY A 63 -4.86 -34.22 9.99
N LEU A 64 -5.92 -33.58 9.45
CA LEU A 64 -5.82 -32.22 8.90
C LEU A 64 -5.56 -31.19 10.00
N VAL A 65 -6.30 -31.29 11.11
CA VAL A 65 -6.14 -30.41 12.27
C VAL A 65 -4.73 -30.55 12.86
N ALA A 66 -4.27 -31.76 13.13
CA ALA A 66 -2.95 -32.02 13.69
C ALA A 66 -1.82 -31.58 12.72
N GLY A 67 -1.94 -31.92 11.43
CA GLY A 67 -0.97 -31.52 10.42
C GLY A 67 -0.83 -30.00 10.33
N TYR A 68 -1.94 -29.27 10.30
CA TYR A 68 -1.92 -27.81 10.25
C TYR A 68 -1.38 -27.22 11.55
N THR A 69 -1.74 -27.81 12.70
CA THR A 69 -1.25 -27.37 14.02
C THR A 69 0.27 -27.44 14.10
N VAL A 70 0.90 -28.48 13.54
CA VAL A 70 2.37 -28.58 13.47
C VAL A 70 2.95 -27.45 12.62
N VAL A 71 2.42 -27.23 11.41
CA VAL A 71 2.88 -26.15 10.53
C VAL A 71 2.74 -24.78 11.20
N HIS A 72 1.58 -24.52 11.83
CA HIS A 72 1.27 -23.31 12.57
C HIS A 72 2.27 -23.07 13.72
N VAL A 73 2.51 -24.09 14.55
CA VAL A 73 3.47 -23.99 15.66
C VAL A 73 4.89 -23.73 15.16
N LEU A 74 5.34 -24.44 14.12
CA LEU A 74 6.67 -24.24 13.54
C LEU A 74 6.83 -22.84 12.96
N ALA A 75 5.83 -22.33 12.24
CA ALA A 75 5.83 -20.98 11.68
C ALA A 75 5.93 -19.92 12.79
N PHE A 76 5.15 -20.07 13.86
CA PHE A 76 5.18 -19.16 15.00
C PHE A 76 6.47 -19.26 15.81
N VAL A 77 7.06 -20.45 15.96
CA VAL A 77 8.38 -20.60 16.59
C VAL A 77 9.46 -19.91 15.77
N ALA A 78 9.48 -20.10 14.46
CA ALA A 78 10.41 -19.40 13.57
C ALA A 78 10.24 -17.87 13.67
N PHE A 79 8.99 -17.39 13.65
CA PHE A 79 8.66 -15.98 13.82
C PHE A 79 9.06 -15.45 15.21
N GLY A 80 8.83 -16.21 16.27
CA GLY A 80 9.25 -15.85 17.63
C GLY A 80 10.76 -15.73 17.76
N ILE A 81 11.53 -16.64 17.13
CA ILE A 81 12.99 -16.56 17.05
C ILE A 81 13.42 -15.29 16.31
N LEU A 82 12.79 -14.97 15.18
CA LEU A 82 13.05 -13.72 14.46
C LEU A 82 12.81 -12.50 15.36
N CYS A 83 11.67 -12.44 16.05
CA CYS A 83 11.36 -11.37 17.01
C CYS A 83 12.39 -11.28 18.14
N ALA A 84 12.83 -12.41 18.69
CA ALA A 84 13.85 -12.42 19.75
C ALA A 84 15.21 -11.92 19.25
N ILE A 85 15.61 -12.27 18.03
CA ILE A 85 16.83 -11.73 17.40
C ILE A 85 16.71 -10.22 17.25
N LEU A 86 15.54 -9.72 16.83
CA LEU A 86 15.30 -8.29 16.67
C LEU A 86 15.27 -7.54 18.00
N VAL A 87 14.70 -8.12 19.06
CA VAL A 87 14.76 -7.56 20.41
C VAL A 87 16.19 -7.54 20.92
N ALA A 88 16.96 -8.61 20.73
CA ALA A 88 18.38 -8.65 21.09
C ALA A 88 19.23 -7.64 20.29
N ALA A 89 18.87 -7.40 19.02
CA ALA A 89 19.48 -6.34 18.22
C ALA A 89 19.05 -4.95 18.71
N ALA A 90 17.80 -4.79 19.14
CA ALA A 90 17.24 -3.54 19.66
C ALA A 90 17.85 -3.11 21.01
N ASP A 91 18.35 -4.06 21.81
CA ASP A 91 19.14 -3.73 23.00
C ASP A 91 20.43 -2.95 22.65
N ARG A 92 20.96 -3.12 21.44
CA ARG A 92 22.11 -2.35 20.93
C ARG A 92 21.65 -1.10 20.19
N GLU A 93 20.62 -1.24 19.37
CA GLU A 93 20.06 -0.17 18.53
C GLU A 93 18.53 -0.11 18.65
N PRO A 94 17.98 0.68 19.59
CA PRO A 94 16.54 0.73 19.86
C PRO A 94 15.66 1.10 18.65
N THR A 95 16.26 1.75 17.65
CA THR A 95 15.63 2.14 16.38
C THR A 95 15.15 0.93 15.57
N LEU A 96 15.84 -0.21 15.67
CA LEU A 96 15.47 -1.44 14.95
C LEU A 96 14.09 -1.95 15.37
N LEU A 97 13.68 -1.73 16.62
CA LEU A 97 12.38 -2.15 17.10
C LEU A 97 11.24 -1.32 16.51
N LEU A 98 11.43 0.00 16.37
CA LEU A 98 10.44 0.88 15.72
C LEU A 98 10.32 0.57 14.23
N ALA A 99 11.46 0.37 13.55
CA ALA A 99 11.49 -0.03 12.15
C ALA A 99 10.81 -1.38 11.93
N PHE A 100 11.06 -2.35 12.82
CA PHE A 100 10.39 -3.65 12.77
C PHE A 100 8.89 -3.54 13.02
N VAL A 101 8.45 -2.80 14.03
CA VAL A 101 7.01 -2.60 14.30
C VAL A 101 6.33 -2.00 13.08
N ALA A 102 6.92 -0.97 12.47
CA ALA A 102 6.34 -0.37 11.27
C ALA A 102 6.30 -1.35 10.09
N LEU A 103 7.42 -2.04 9.81
CA LEU A 103 7.49 -3.02 8.73
C LEU A 103 6.51 -4.18 8.95
N PHE A 104 6.40 -4.66 10.18
CA PHE A 104 5.46 -5.71 10.56
C PHE A 104 4.02 -5.25 10.39
N THR A 105 3.65 -4.05 10.85
CA THR A 105 2.31 -3.49 10.64
C THR A 105 1.98 -3.39 9.17
N VAL A 106 2.92 -2.93 8.33
CA VAL A 106 2.66 -2.83 6.89
C VAL A 106 2.59 -4.21 6.24
N PHE A 107 3.46 -5.13 6.64
CA PHE A 107 3.40 -6.52 6.20
C PHE A 107 2.04 -7.15 6.52
N GLN A 108 1.46 -6.90 7.70
CA GLN A 108 0.14 -7.42 8.06
C GLN A 108 -0.96 -6.92 7.13
N ILE A 109 -0.97 -5.62 6.82
CA ILE A 109 -1.95 -5.02 5.89
C ILE A 109 -1.78 -5.61 4.49
N PHE A 110 -0.54 -5.69 4.01
CA PHE A 110 -0.24 -6.25 2.70
C PHE A 110 -0.59 -7.73 2.61
N PHE A 111 -0.26 -8.50 3.64
CA PHE A 111 -0.59 -9.92 3.75
C PHE A 111 -2.09 -10.16 3.75
N LEU A 112 -2.86 -9.38 4.52
CA LEU A 112 -4.32 -9.51 4.57
C LEU A 112 -4.95 -9.22 3.20
N GLY A 113 -4.55 -8.17 2.50
CA GLY A 113 -5.10 -7.94 1.16
C GLY A 113 -4.56 -8.91 0.10
N LEU A 114 -3.33 -9.41 0.23
CA LEU A 114 -2.83 -10.50 -0.62
C LEU A 114 -3.64 -11.78 -0.43
N VAL A 115 -3.96 -12.15 0.82
CA VAL A 115 -4.89 -13.25 1.14
C VAL A 115 -6.26 -12.97 0.54
N GLY A 116 -6.76 -11.74 0.63
CA GLY A 116 -8.04 -11.39 0.01
C GLY A 116 -8.06 -11.54 -1.51
N ILE A 117 -6.92 -11.33 -2.17
CA ILE A 117 -6.79 -11.49 -3.62
C ILE A 117 -6.59 -12.98 -3.97
N LEU A 118 -5.59 -13.64 -3.40
CA LEU A 118 -5.14 -14.98 -3.78
C LEU A 118 -5.97 -16.10 -3.17
N ALA A 119 -6.49 -15.88 -1.96
CA ALA A 119 -7.26 -16.85 -1.20
C ALA A 119 -8.68 -16.33 -0.91
N ARG A 120 -9.28 -15.65 -1.90
CA ARG A 120 -10.66 -15.14 -1.82
C ARG A 120 -11.66 -16.21 -1.40
N PHE A 121 -11.42 -17.47 -1.77
CA PHE A 121 -12.26 -18.61 -1.39
C PHE A 121 -12.28 -18.86 0.13
N LEU A 122 -11.24 -18.44 0.88
CA LEU A 122 -11.21 -18.50 2.34
C LEU A 122 -12.03 -17.39 2.99
N LEU A 123 -12.19 -16.22 2.34
CA LEU A 123 -12.92 -15.08 2.90
C LEU A 123 -14.42 -15.34 3.10
N GLY A 124 -14.97 -16.39 2.49
CA GLY A 124 -16.34 -16.85 2.72
C GLY A 124 -16.51 -17.78 3.92
N ALA A 125 -15.41 -18.31 4.47
CA ALA A 125 -15.41 -19.25 5.58
C ALA A 125 -14.71 -18.70 6.83
N ILE A 126 -13.71 -17.84 6.66
CA ILE A 126 -12.98 -17.16 7.74
C ILE A 126 -13.12 -15.66 7.50
N LEU A 127 -13.66 -14.94 8.48
CA LEU A 127 -13.86 -13.50 8.37
C LEU A 127 -12.52 -12.78 8.57
N TRP A 128 -12.28 -11.70 7.80
CA TRP A 128 -11.02 -10.96 7.85
C TRP A 128 -10.72 -10.41 9.27
N TRP A 129 -11.75 -10.05 10.03
CA TRP A 129 -11.61 -9.53 11.39
C TRP A 129 -11.22 -10.63 12.39
N GLU A 130 -11.55 -11.90 12.12
CA GLU A 130 -11.12 -13.04 12.95
C GLU A 130 -9.61 -13.25 12.81
N ILE A 131 -9.09 -13.16 11.59
CA ILE A 131 -7.65 -13.22 11.30
C ILE A 131 -6.93 -12.04 11.95
N PHE A 132 -7.47 -10.83 11.77
CA PHE A 132 -6.91 -9.62 12.36
C PHE A 132 -6.86 -9.69 13.89
N ALA A 133 -7.95 -10.13 14.54
CA ALA A 133 -8.03 -10.28 15.99
C ALA A 133 -7.03 -11.33 16.51
N ALA A 134 -6.92 -12.50 15.86
CA ALA A 134 -5.91 -13.51 16.19
C ALA A 134 -4.50 -12.93 16.16
N ASN A 135 -4.14 -12.23 15.07
CA ASN A 135 -2.81 -11.66 14.91
C ASN A 135 -2.52 -10.58 15.95
N LEU A 136 -3.53 -9.76 16.29
CA LEU A 136 -3.41 -8.73 17.33
C LEU A 136 -3.18 -9.36 18.71
N LEU A 137 -3.95 -10.40 19.05
CA LEU A 137 -3.80 -11.14 20.31
C LEU A 137 -2.42 -11.79 20.42
N ALA A 138 -1.96 -12.49 19.38
CA ALA A 138 -0.62 -13.08 19.36
C ALA A 138 0.47 -12.02 19.50
N SER A 139 0.37 -10.92 18.75
CA SER A 139 1.35 -9.82 18.81
C SER A 139 1.40 -9.21 20.21
N ALA A 140 0.24 -8.96 20.83
CA ALA A 140 0.15 -8.42 22.19
C ALA A 140 0.75 -9.37 23.23
N GLY A 141 0.45 -10.67 23.14
CA GLY A 141 1.00 -11.68 24.06
C GLY A 141 2.52 -11.83 23.94
N MET A 142 3.03 -11.87 22.71
CA MET A 142 4.47 -11.90 22.45
C MET A 142 5.17 -10.63 22.95
N LEU A 143 4.59 -9.46 22.70
CA LEU A 143 5.14 -8.18 23.15
C LEU A 143 5.16 -8.09 24.68
N ALA A 144 4.09 -8.54 25.35
CA ALA A 144 4.02 -8.59 26.81
C ALA A 144 5.11 -9.51 27.41
N TYR A 145 5.37 -10.65 26.78
CA TYR A 145 6.45 -11.54 27.17
C TYR A 145 7.83 -10.88 27.04
N PHE A 146 8.12 -10.26 25.89
CA PHE A 146 9.40 -9.58 25.66
C PHE A 146 9.60 -8.40 26.61
N PHE A 147 8.58 -7.56 26.82
CA PHE A 147 8.66 -6.42 27.75
C PHE A 147 8.78 -6.85 29.21
N GLY A 148 8.19 -7.99 29.57
CA GLY A 148 8.38 -8.60 30.89
C GLY A 148 9.84 -9.00 31.15
N GLY A 149 10.51 -9.55 30.13
CA GLY A 149 11.92 -9.93 30.19
C GLY A 149 12.91 -8.77 30.03
N HIS A 150 12.53 -7.74 29.27
CA HIS A 150 13.36 -6.59 28.92
C HIS A 150 12.72 -5.28 29.40
N ARG A 151 12.53 -5.14 30.72
CA ARG A 151 11.75 -4.03 31.32
C ARG A 151 12.27 -2.63 30.99
N ALA A 152 13.59 -2.46 30.88
CA ALA A 152 14.20 -1.19 30.53
C ALA A 152 13.84 -0.79 29.08
N LEU A 153 14.04 -1.72 28.14
CA LEU A 153 13.61 -1.58 26.74
C LEU A 153 12.10 -1.29 26.65
N GLY A 154 11.28 -2.07 27.36
CA GLY A 154 9.84 -1.92 27.39
C GLY A 154 9.40 -0.52 27.84
N ARG A 155 10.01 0.01 28.90
CA ARG A 155 9.71 1.36 29.40
C ARG A 155 10.09 2.44 28.39
N THR A 156 11.31 2.37 27.83
CA THR A 156 11.76 3.32 26.81
C THR A 156 10.85 3.30 25.58
N VAL A 157 10.44 2.10 25.15
CA VAL A 157 9.53 1.92 24.02
C VAL A 157 8.14 2.48 24.33
N LEU A 158 7.54 2.15 25.48
CA LEU A 158 6.23 2.67 25.91
C LEU A 158 6.19 4.20 26.00
N GLU A 159 7.22 4.82 26.58
CA GLU A 159 7.33 6.28 26.67
C GLU A 159 7.45 6.92 25.28
N SER A 160 8.24 6.31 24.37
CA SER A 160 8.34 6.77 22.98
C SER A 160 7.03 6.60 22.21
N LEU A 161 6.36 5.46 22.38
CA LEU A 161 5.11 5.12 21.71
C LEU A 161 3.99 6.07 22.14
N GLY A 162 3.91 6.49 23.39
CA GLY A 162 2.86 7.43 23.82
C GLY A 162 2.91 8.77 23.06
N ARG A 163 4.11 9.31 22.82
CA ARG A 163 4.29 10.52 22.01
C ARG A 163 3.97 10.25 20.54
N VAL A 164 4.50 9.18 19.99
CA VAL A 164 4.33 8.79 18.58
C VAL A 164 2.86 8.51 18.26
N ILE A 165 2.15 7.80 19.14
CA ILE A 165 0.71 7.53 19.02
C ILE A 165 -0.07 8.84 19.01
N ARG A 166 0.23 9.78 19.91
CA ARG A 166 -0.47 11.08 19.92
C ARG A 166 -0.26 11.86 18.62
N GLU A 167 0.98 11.98 18.17
CA GLU A 167 1.30 12.63 16.88
C GLU A 167 0.58 11.94 15.73
N GLY A 168 0.57 10.61 15.73
CA GLY A 168 -0.10 9.81 14.72
C GLY A 168 -1.63 9.90 14.74
N VAL A 169 -2.26 9.94 15.92
CA VAL A 169 -3.71 10.17 16.04
C VAL A 169 -4.07 11.53 15.46
N VAL A 170 -3.33 12.59 15.79
CA VAL A 170 -3.58 13.94 15.27
C VAL A 170 -3.40 13.97 13.75
N ALA A 171 -2.30 13.41 13.23
CA ALA A 171 -2.08 13.31 11.79
C ALA A 171 -3.20 12.53 11.10
N GLY A 172 -3.60 11.39 11.65
CA GLY A 172 -4.70 10.59 11.12
C GLY A 172 -6.02 11.36 11.09
N LEU A 173 -6.38 12.06 12.16
CA LEU A 173 -7.57 12.91 12.20
C LEU A 173 -7.52 14.04 11.17
N ILE A 174 -6.35 14.64 10.92
CA ILE A 174 -6.16 15.62 9.84
C ILE A 174 -6.45 14.98 8.48
N GLY A 175 -5.90 13.80 8.21
CA GLY A 175 -6.15 13.06 6.98
C GLY A 175 -7.63 12.72 6.80
N ALA A 176 -8.27 12.15 7.83
CA ALA A 176 -9.69 11.82 7.81
C ALA A 176 -10.59 13.04 7.56
N ALA A 177 -10.33 14.15 8.27
CA ALA A 177 -11.07 15.38 8.10
C ALA A 177 -10.89 15.97 6.69
N THR A 178 -9.68 15.86 6.12
CA THR A 178 -9.38 16.36 4.77
C THR A 178 -10.15 15.57 3.72
N VAL A 179 -10.13 14.23 3.78
CA VAL A 179 -10.90 13.38 2.86
C VAL A 179 -12.42 13.63 3.02
N ALA A 180 -12.90 13.67 4.26
CA ALA A 180 -14.31 13.92 4.54
C ALA A 180 -14.77 15.29 4.00
N ALA A 181 -13.95 16.34 4.17
CA ALA A 181 -14.25 17.67 3.64
C ALA A 181 -14.25 17.68 2.10
N TRP A 182 -13.27 17.03 1.47
CA TRP A 182 -13.20 16.90 0.01
C TRP A 182 -14.46 16.24 -0.56
N PHE A 183 -14.84 15.08 -0.03
CA PHE A 183 -16.04 14.37 -0.50
C PHE A 183 -17.33 15.10 -0.17
N PHE A 184 -17.42 15.77 0.98
CA PHE A 184 -18.56 16.62 1.29
C PHE A 184 -18.73 17.74 0.25
N LEU A 185 -17.64 18.42 -0.12
CA LEU A 185 -17.67 19.48 -1.14
C LEU A 185 -18.00 18.91 -2.54
N PHE A 186 -17.40 17.79 -2.90
CA PHE A 186 -17.66 17.11 -4.17
C PHE A 186 -19.12 16.68 -4.30
N ASP A 187 -19.65 16.02 -3.27
CA ASP A 187 -21.04 15.57 -3.19
C ASP A 187 -22.02 16.76 -3.20
N ALA A 188 -21.70 17.84 -2.46
CA ALA A 188 -22.51 19.05 -2.44
C ALA A 188 -22.53 19.76 -3.80
N ALA A 189 -21.41 19.78 -4.54
CA ALA A 189 -21.34 20.31 -5.89
C ALA A 189 -22.19 19.50 -6.89
N GLN A 190 -22.39 18.21 -6.62
CA GLN A 190 -23.31 17.32 -7.35
C GLN A 190 -24.77 17.44 -6.87
N GLY A 191 -25.04 18.28 -5.86
CA GLY A 191 -26.38 18.47 -5.27
C GLY A 191 -26.82 17.36 -4.31
N ARG A 192 -25.93 16.47 -3.88
CA ARG A 192 -26.25 15.26 -3.10
C ARG A 192 -25.30 15.10 -1.89
N PRO A 193 -25.32 16.02 -0.91
CA PRO A 193 -24.37 16.00 0.20
C PRO A 193 -24.41 14.67 0.98
N PHE A 194 -23.23 14.17 1.36
CA PHE A 194 -23.02 12.90 2.07
C PHE A 194 -23.35 11.63 1.27
N GLU A 195 -23.55 11.73 -0.04
CA GLU A 195 -23.76 10.56 -0.89
C GLU A 195 -22.58 9.57 -0.80
N THR A 196 -21.34 10.03 -0.92
CA THR A 196 -20.15 9.19 -0.89
C THR A 196 -20.04 8.38 0.42
N PRO A 197 -20.04 8.98 1.62
CA PRO A 197 -19.97 8.21 2.87
C PRO A 197 -21.20 7.33 3.10
N ALA A 198 -22.39 7.70 2.60
CA ALA A 198 -23.57 6.85 2.67
C ALA A 198 -23.44 5.60 1.77
N LEU A 199 -22.98 5.78 0.53
CA LEU A 199 -22.75 4.67 -0.41
C LEU A 199 -21.70 3.70 0.11
N LEU A 200 -20.58 4.22 0.61
CA LEU A 200 -19.51 3.39 1.18
C LEU A 200 -19.95 2.71 2.48
N GLY A 201 -20.72 3.39 3.32
CA GLY A 201 -21.36 2.79 4.50
C GLY A 201 -22.34 1.69 4.13
N ALA A 202 -23.19 1.89 3.13
CA ALA A 202 -24.15 0.89 2.68
C ALA A 202 -23.47 -0.33 2.06
N ALA A 203 -22.44 -0.10 1.24
CA ALA A 203 -21.62 -1.17 0.68
C ALA A 203 -20.97 -2.02 1.78
N LEU A 204 -20.45 -1.37 2.83
CA LEU A 204 -19.76 -2.06 3.90
C LEU A 204 -20.70 -2.79 4.86
N PHE A 205 -21.74 -2.12 5.36
CA PHE A 205 -22.59 -2.66 6.44
C PHE A 205 -23.77 -3.48 5.92
N GLN A 206 -24.21 -3.23 4.69
CA GLN A 206 -25.38 -3.88 4.10
C GLN A 206 -25.01 -4.78 2.90
N GLY A 207 -23.75 -4.77 2.46
CA GLY A 207 -23.27 -5.62 1.37
C GLY A 207 -23.90 -5.30 0.01
N LEU A 208 -24.42 -4.08 -0.17
CA LEU A 208 -25.16 -3.69 -1.37
C LEU A 208 -24.27 -3.75 -2.62
N ARG A 209 -24.80 -4.39 -3.66
CA ARG A 209 -24.16 -4.55 -4.98
C ARG A 209 -24.72 -3.60 -6.04
N THR A 210 -25.83 -2.92 -5.76
CA THR A 210 -26.54 -2.04 -6.70
C THR A 210 -26.82 -0.68 -6.05
N VAL A 211 -26.41 0.38 -6.75
CA VAL A 211 -26.33 1.76 -6.23
C VAL A 211 -27.69 2.49 -6.21
N GLN A 212 -28.67 1.97 -6.96
CA GLN A 212 -29.93 2.68 -7.25
C GLN A 212 -30.93 2.77 -6.10
N GLU A 213 -30.67 2.15 -4.93
CA GLU A 213 -31.62 2.11 -3.81
C GLU A 213 -31.04 2.59 -2.46
N VAL A 214 -29.83 3.18 -2.43
CA VAL A 214 -29.25 3.63 -1.15
C VAL A 214 -29.94 4.90 -0.67
N GLN A 215 -30.79 4.76 0.35
CA GLN A 215 -31.28 5.90 1.11
C GLN A 215 -30.14 6.44 1.98
N ILE A 216 -29.83 7.74 1.82
CA ILE A 216 -28.86 8.43 2.67
C ILE A 216 -29.45 8.50 4.08
N THR A 217 -28.94 7.65 4.97
CA THR A 217 -29.33 7.65 6.39
C THR A 217 -28.18 8.15 7.25
N ALA A 218 -28.52 8.88 8.32
CA ALA A 218 -27.51 9.34 9.28
C ALA A 218 -26.70 8.17 9.87
N GLY A 219 -27.34 7.01 10.06
CA GLY A 219 -26.66 5.80 10.55
C GLY A 219 -25.55 5.31 9.64
N LEU A 220 -25.79 5.25 8.32
CA LEU A 220 -24.78 4.83 7.34
C LEU A 220 -23.62 5.83 7.27
N VAL A 221 -23.93 7.13 7.20
CA VAL A 221 -22.92 8.19 7.14
C VAL A 221 -22.06 8.18 8.41
N LEU A 222 -22.66 8.13 9.60
CA LEU A 222 -21.94 8.10 10.86
C LEU A 222 -21.11 6.83 11.02
N GLY A 223 -21.69 5.66 10.72
CA GLY A 223 -20.99 4.38 10.80
C GLY A 223 -19.74 4.36 9.92
N TYR A 224 -19.87 4.82 8.67
CA TYR A 224 -18.73 4.90 7.77
C TYR A 224 -17.71 5.94 8.24
N THR A 225 -18.16 7.12 8.69
CA THR A 225 -17.28 8.19 9.18
C THR A 225 -16.43 7.74 10.36
N VAL A 226 -17.01 6.99 11.32
CA VAL A 226 -16.27 6.44 12.46
C VAL A 226 -15.22 5.45 11.99
N LEU A 227 -15.58 4.50 11.13
CA LEU A 227 -14.63 3.51 10.63
C LEU A 227 -13.51 4.16 9.81
N HIS A 228 -13.86 5.10 8.93
CA HIS A 228 -12.93 5.88 8.14
C HIS A 228 -11.95 6.63 9.05
N GLY A 229 -12.46 7.32 10.08
CA GLY A 229 -11.63 8.01 11.07
C GLY A 229 -10.67 7.07 11.81
N LEU A 230 -11.15 5.89 12.24
CA LEU A 230 -10.30 4.88 12.89
C LEU A 230 -9.21 4.35 11.96
N ALA A 231 -9.54 4.09 10.68
CA ALA A 231 -8.58 3.65 9.68
C ALA A 231 -7.47 4.70 9.46
N PHE A 232 -7.84 5.97 9.34
CA PHE A 232 -6.90 7.07 9.21
C PHE A 232 -6.07 7.30 10.48
N VAL A 233 -6.65 7.14 11.67
CA VAL A 233 -5.91 7.18 12.94
C VAL A 233 -4.85 6.07 12.98
N ALA A 234 -5.22 4.83 12.62
CA ALA A 234 -4.26 3.73 12.55
C ALA A 234 -3.13 4.03 11.55
N PHE A 235 -3.48 4.56 10.38
CA PHE A 235 -2.51 4.97 9.36
C PHE A 235 -1.60 6.13 9.82
N GLY A 236 -2.15 7.10 10.52
CA GLY A 236 -1.39 8.22 11.09
C GLY A 236 -0.41 7.75 12.17
N ILE A 237 -0.80 6.80 13.03
CA ILE A 237 0.11 6.15 14.00
C ILE A 237 1.25 5.44 13.27
N LEU A 238 0.95 4.68 12.22
CA LEU A 238 1.97 4.03 11.41
C LEU A 238 2.95 5.05 10.79
N CYS A 239 2.45 6.15 10.22
CA CYS A 239 3.29 7.23 9.68
C CYS A 239 4.16 7.86 10.78
N ALA A 240 3.61 8.11 11.97
CA ALA A 240 4.37 8.67 13.08
C ALA A 240 5.47 7.73 13.58
N ILE A 241 5.22 6.41 13.62
CA ILE A 241 6.26 5.42 13.97
C ILE A 241 7.39 5.46 12.94
N LEU A 242 7.05 5.53 11.66
CA LEU A 242 8.04 5.61 10.57
C LEU A 242 8.84 6.89 10.61
N ILE A 243 8.21 8.03 10.90
CA ILE A 243 8.90 9.33 11.02
C ILE A 243 9.81 9.33 12.24
N ALA A 244 9.35 8.79 13.38
CA ALA A 244 10.20 8.66 14.57
C ALA A 244 11.40 7.73 14.34
N ALA A 245 11.25 6.69 13.53
CA ALA A 245 12.36 5.86 13.11
C ALA A 245 13.30 6.63 12.15
N ALA A 246 12.73 7.42 11.26
CA ALA A 246 13.47 8.19 10.25
C ALA A 246 14.23 9.40 10.79
N ASP A 247 13.78 10.00 11.91
CA ASP A 247 14.53 11.02 12.65
C ASP A 247 15.90 10.50 13.12
N ARG A 248 16.01 9.19 13.38
CA ARG A 248 17.25 8.55 13.80
C ARG A 248 18.04 7.97 12.64
N GLU A 249 17.33 7.41 11.66
CA GLU A 249 17.90 6.83 10.45
C GLU A 249 17.30 7.50 9.21
N PRO A 250 17.91 8.58 8.67
CA PRO A 250 17.36 9.33 7.53
C PRO A 250 17.08 8.47 6.29
N ALA A 251 17.73 7.30 6.19
CA ALA A 251 17.46 6.27 5.18
C ALA A 251 15.99 5.83 5.15
N LEU A 252 15.37 5.72 6.33
CA LEU A 252 14.03 5.18 6.50
C LEU A 252 12.95 6.11 5.96
N VAL A 253 13.23 7.42 5.78
CA VAL A 253 12.30 8.32 5.07
C VAL A 253 12.00 7.77 3.68
N TRP A 254 13.02 7.25 2.99
CA TRP A 254 12.88 6.76 1.62
C TRP A 254 12.15 5.43 1.56
N ALA A 255 12.39 4.57 2.55
CA ALA A 255 11.59 3.37 2.75
C ALA A 255 10.11 3.74 2.99
N PHE A 256 9.83 4.78 3.79
CA PHE A 256 8.48 5.29 4.00
C PHE A 256 7.83 5.82 2.72
N VAL A 257 8.54 6.63 1.92
CA VAL A 257 8.00 7.13 0.63
C VAL A 257 7.69 5.97 -0.32
N ALA A 258 8.59 5.00 -0.44
CA ALA A 258 8.36 3.81 -1.25
C ALA A 258 7.16 3.00 -0.74
N LEU A 259 7.08 2.80 0.57
CA LEU A 259 6.01 2.04 1.22
C LEU A 259 4.65 2.74 1.08
N PHE A 260 4.63 4.07 1.21
CA PHE A 260 3.45 4.90 0.99
C PHE A 260 2.95 4.78 -0.44
N ALA A 261 3.85 4.91 -1.43
CA ALA A 261 3.50 4.71 -2.83
C ALA A 261 2.93 3.31 -3.08
N CYS A 262 3.59 2.26 -2.59
CA CYS A 262 3.10 0.88 -2.68
C CYS A 262 1.77 0.68 -1.95
N PHE A 263 1.54 1.35 -0.82
CA PHE A 263 0.29 1.28 -0.08
C PHE A 263 -0.87 1.92 -0.84
N GLU A 264 -0.69 3.11 -1.42
CA GLU A 264 -1.71 3.74 -2.26
C GLU A 264 -2.05 2.85 -3.46
N VAL A 265 -1.03 2.25 -4.10
CA VAL A 265 -1.20 1.30 -5.20
C VAL A 265 -2.06 0.11 -4.77
N PHE A 266 -1.70 -0.49 -3.65
CA PHE A 266 -2.38 -1.63 -3.09
C PHE A 266 -3.81 -1.31 -2.66
N PHE A 267 -4.03 -0.14 -2.05
CA PHE A 267 -5.35 0.33 -1.62
C PHE A 267 -6.27 0.59 -2.81
N LEU A 268 -5.77 1.20 -3.88
CA LEU A 268 -6.51 1.36 -5.13
C LEU A 268 -6.85 0.00 -5.75
N ALA A 269 -5.90 -0.94 -5.77
CA ALA A 269 -6.13 -2.30 -6.26
C ALA A 269 -7.19 -3.05 -5.43
N LEU A 270 -7.18 -2.89 -4.11
CA LEU A 270 -8.21 -3.45 -3.22
C LEU A 270 -9.58 -2.85 -3.50
N ASN A 271 -9.69 -1.52 -3.59
CA ASN A 271 -10.98 -0.87 -3.91
C ASN A 271 -11.51 -1.32 -5.28
N ALA A 272 -10.64 -1.40 -6.28
CA ALA A 272 -11.02 -1.86 -7.61
C ALA A 272 -11.48 -3.34 -7.59
N THR A 273 -10.89 -4.16 -6.71
CA THR A 273 -11.24 -5.59 -6.58
C THR A 273 -12.53 -5.83 -5.79
N PHE A 274 -12.72 -5.10 -4.69
CA PHE A 274 -13.76 -5.37 -3.69
C PHE A 274 -14.94 -4.39 -3.73
N ALA A 275 -14.74 -3.19 -4.28
CA ALA A 275 -15.75 -2.14 -4.37
C ALA A 275 -16.16 -1.84 -5.81
N GLN A 276 -16.01 -2.80 -6.75
CA GLN A 276 -16.37 -2.61 -8.17
C GLN A 276 -17.81 -2.10 -8.36
N SER A 277 -18.75 -2.52 -7.51
CA SER A 277 -20.15 -2.07 -7.54
C SER A 277 -20.31 -0.59 -7.17
N VAL A 278 -19.45 -0.04 -6.30
CA VAL A 278 -19.47 1.34 -5.83
C VAL A 278 -18.59 2.24 -6.71
N MET A 279 -17.51 1.67 -7.26
CA MET A 279 -16.56 2.37 -8.14
C MET A 279 -17.17 2.84 -9.46
N SER A 280 -18.29 2.27 -9.89
CA SER A 280 -19.05 2.76 -11.06
C SER A 280 -19.70 4.13 -10.80
N SER A 281 -19.93 4.47 -9.53
CA SER A 281 -20.65 5.68 -9.10
C SER A 281 -19.74 6.71 -8.45
N LEU A 282 -18.60 6.27 -7.90
CA LEU A 282 -17.55 7.15 -7.40
C LEU A 282 -16.48 7.36 -8.46
N ALA A 283 -16.26 8.63 -8.82
CA ALA A 283 -15.13 9.00 -9.65
C ALA A 283 -13.81 8.57 -8.99
N TRP A 284 -13.08 7.63 -9.59
CA TRP A 284 -11.79 7.15 -9.07
C TRP A 284 -10.79 8.30 -8.82
N TRP A 285 -10.83 9.33 -9.67
CA TRP A 285 -9.98 10.51 -9.55
C TRP A 285 -10.33 11.33 -8.31
N ALA A 286 -11.59 11.33 -7.86
CA ALA A 286 -11.99 12.01 -6.63
C ALA A 286 -11.40 11.32 -5.40
N ILE A 287 -11.32 9.99 -5.40
CA ILE A 287 -10.61 9.23 -4.35
C ILE A 287 -9.12 9.58 -4.36
N LEU A 288 -8.49 9.58 -5.53
CA LEU A 288 -7.08 9.93 -5.67
C LEU A 288 -6.80 11.35 -5.14
N VAL A 289 -7.61 12.35 -5.53
CA VAL A 289 -7.44 13.73 -5.05
C VAL A 289 -7.63 13.82 -3.53
N GLY A 290 -8.67 13.16 -2.98
CA GLY A 290 -8.90 13.10 -1.54
C GLY A 290 -7.70 12.54 -0.78
N ASN A 291 -7.16 11.40 -1.24
CA ASN A 291 -5.96 10.80 -0.65
C ASN A 291 -4.76 11.72 -0.74
N LEU A 292 -4.48 12.32 -1.90
CA LEU A 292 -3.35 13.24 -2.07
C LEU A 292 -3.46 14.47 -1.15
N LEU A 293 -4.66 15.04 -1.00
CA LEU A 293 -4.90 16.15 -0.08
C LEU A 293 -4.66 15.72 1.38
N ALA A 294 -5.14 14.54 1.77
CA ALA A 294 -4.93 13.99 3.10
C ALA A 294 -3.44 13.75 3.39
N SER A 295 -2.71 13.13 2.45
CA SER A 295 -1.26 12.93 2.55
C SER A 295 -0.52 14.26 2.68
N ALA A 296 -0.90 15.27 1.90
CA ALA A 296 -0.31 16.60 1.98
C ALA A 296 -0.57 17.25 3.35
N GLY A 297 -1.80 17.16 3.87
CA GLY A 297 -2.16 17.68 5.19
C GLY A 297 -1.39 16.99 6.32
N MET A 298 -1.29 15.67 6.26
CA MET A 298 -0.52 14.87 7.22
C MET A 298 0.98 15.19 7.16
N LEU A 299 1.56 15.25 5.96
CA LEU A 299 2.97 15.60 5.75
C LEU A 299 3.28 17.01 6.26
N ALA A 300 2.39 17.98 6.00
CA ALA A 300 2.54 19.33 6.52
C ALA A 300 2.58 19.34 8.05
N TYR A 301 1.67 18.61 8.71
CA TYR A 301 1.68 18.46 10.17
C TYR A 301 3.00 17.89 10.69
N PHE A 302 3.48 16.80 10.07
CA PHE A 302 4.73 16.18 10.48
C PHE A 302 5.94 17.07 10.25
N PHE A 303 6.04 17.78 9.12
CA PHE A 303 7.17 18.68 8.84
C PHE A 303 7.18 19.91 9.74
N LEU A 304 6.01 20.39 10.18
CA LEU A 304 5.92 21.45 11.18
C LEU A 304 6.41 20.98 12.55
N GLY A 305 6.13 19.73 12.93
CA GLY A 305 6.59 19.11 14.17
C GLY A 305 8.07 18.71 14.15
N HIS A 306 8.55 18.22 13.02
CA HIS A 306 9.89 17.65 12.81
C HIS A 306 10.71 18.53 11.86
N ARG A 307 10.97 19.79 12.27
CA ARG A 307 11.61 20.80 11.40
C ARG A 307 13.00 20.43 10.87
N ALA A 308 13.76 19.60 11.59
CA ALA A 308 15.05 19.12 11.12
C ALA A 308 14.89 18.14 9.94
N LEU A 309 13.95 17.19 10.05
CA LEU A 309 13.58 16.26 8.99
C LEU A 309 12.90 17.00 7.83
N GLY A 310 12.03 17.96 8.14
CA GLY A 310 11.48 18.90 7.19
C GLY A 310 12.58 19.67 6.45
N GLY A 311 13.60 20.20 7.14
CA GLY A 311 14.70 20.94 6.52
C GLY A 311 15.65 20.09 5.69
N THR A 312 15.99 18.87 6.12
CA THR A 312 16.84 17.93 5.36
C THR A 312 16.16 17.40 4.10
N LEU A 313 14.82 17.27 4.15
CA LEU A 313 14.01 16.98 2.97
C LEU A 313 13.82 18.24 2.13
N LEU A 314 13.23 19.31 2.67
CA LEU A 314 12.76 20.54 1.99
C LEU A 314 13.89 21.45 1.47
N GLY A 315 15.09 21.42 2.06
CA GLY A 315 16.18 22.36 1.76
C GLY A 315 16.72 22.33 0.33
N ALA A 316 16.45 21.26 -0.44
CA ALA A 316 16.89 21.09 -1.83
C ALA A 316 15.75 21.11 -2.88
N TRP A 317 14.51 21.41 -2.48
CA TRP A 317 13.32 21.14 -3.32
C TRP A 317 13.25 21.96 -4.60
N GLY A 318 13.75 23.19 -4.64
CA GLY A 318 13.73 23.98 -5.87
C GLY A 318 14.48 23.30 -7.03
N GLY A 319 15.62 22.66 -6.73
CA GLY A 319 16.39 21.88 -7.70
C GLY A 319 15.68 20.56 -8.04
N VAL A 320 15.30 19.79 -7.03
CA VAL A 320 14.70 18.46 -7.19
C VAL A 320 13.34 18.52 -7.89
N VAL A 321 12.49 19.48 -7.55
CA VAL A 321 11.18 19.67 -8.19
C VAL A 321 11.36 20.08 -9.64
N ARG A 322 12.27 21.02 -9.94
CA ARG A 322 12.55 21.42 -11.33
C ARG A 322 13.08 20.23 -12.13
N GLU A 323 14.06 19.52 -11.60
CA GLU A 323 14.64 18.34 -12.25
C GLU A 323 13.60 17.25 -12.46
N GLY A 324 12.74 17.01 -11.48
CA GLY A 324 11.67 16.05 -11.55
C GLY A 324 10.60 16.40 -12.57
N ILE A 325 10.14 17.66 -12.62
CA ILE A 325 9.19 18.11 -13.64
C ILE A 325 9.80 17.93 -15.03
N VAL A 326 11.05 18.33 -15.24
CA VAL A 326 11.73 18.19 -16.55
C VAL A 326 11.87 16.72 -16.93
N ALA A 327 12.35 15.86 -16.01
CA ALA A 327 12.45 14.42 -16.26
C ALA A 327 11.08 13.82 -16.59
N GLY A 328 10.06 14.13 -15.79
CA GLY A 328 8.69 13.71 -16.01
C GLY A 328 8.19 14.07 -17.41
N LEU A 329 8.32 15.35 -17.80
CA LEU A 329 7.90 15.82 -19.12
C LEU A 329 8.68 15.15 -20.26
N ILE A 330 9.97 14.82 -20.08
CA ILE A 330 10.72 14.00 -21.05
C ILE A 330 10.05 12.63 -21.21
N GLY A 331 9.72 11.96 -20.10
CA GLY A 331 8.99 10.69 -20.13
C GLY A 331 7.63 10.82 -20.82
N ALA A 332 6.88 11.88 -20.51
CA ALA A 332 5.56 12.14 -21.09
C ALA A 332 5.63 12.28 -22.61
N VAL A 333 6.61 13.05 -23.11
CA VAL A 333 6.84 13.27 -24.54
C VAL A 333 7.25 11.98 -25.24
N LEU A 334 8.15 11.18 -24.65
CA LEU A 334 8.58 9.91 -25.25
C LEU A 334 7.42 8.93 -25.42
N VAL A 335 6.57 8.80 -24.38
CA VAL A 335 5.35 7.98 -24.45
C VAL A 335 4.38 8.54 -25.49
N ALA A 336 4.15 9.85 -25.52
CA ALA A 336 3.25 10.47 -26.48
C ALA A 336 3.72 10.28 -27.93
N VAL A 337 5.03 10.43 -28.19
CA VAL A 337 5.63 10.22 -29.51
C VAL A 337 5.54 8.74 -29.93
N TRP A 338 5.81 7.81 -29.01
CA TRP A 338 5.68 6.38 -29.27
C TRP A 338 4.25 6.00 -29.67
N PHE A 339 3.25 6.41 -28.89
CA PHE A 339 1.86 6.12 -29.19
C PHE A 339 1.37 6.85 -30.44
N LEU A 340 1.83 8.07 -30.71
CA LEU A 340 1.53 8.76 -31.96
C LEU A 340 2.09 8.00 -33.17
N ALA A 341 3.33 7.51 -33.09
CA ALA A 341 3.94 6.72 -34.15
C ALA A 341 3.17 5.41 -34.38
N TYR A 342 2.80 4.71 -33.31
CA TYR A 342 1.99 3.50 -33.38
C TYR A 342 0.60 3.75 -33.99
N ASP A 343 -0.07 4.82 -33.55
CA ASP A 343 -1.38 5.23 -34.03
C ASP A 343 -1.36 5.59 -35.53
N VAL A 344 -0.35 6.33 -35.97
CA VAL A 344 -0.11 6.67 -37.38
C VAL A 344 0.15 5.41 -38.20
N PHE A 345 0.97 4.48 -37.71
CA PHE A 345 1.24 3.20 -38.36
C PHE A 345 -0.03 2.36 -38.54
N LYS A 346 -0.98 2.44 -37.60
CA LYS A 346 -2.30 1.80 -37.68
C LYS A 346 -3.33 2.59 -38.49
N GLY A 347 -2.96 3.72 -39.08
CA GLY A 347 -3.84 4.56 -39.90
C GLY A 347 -4.81 5.43 -39.10
N HIS A 348 -4.64 5.52 -37.78
CA HIS A 348 -5.54 6.25 -36.89
C HIS A 348 -4.77 7.22 -35.97
N PRO A 349 -4.24 8.35 -36.50
CA PRO A 349 -3.52 9.33 -35.68
C PRO A 349 -4.33 9.81 -34.46
N PHE A 350 -3.68 9.86 -33.30
CA PHE A 350 -4.24 10.26 -32.00
C PHE A 350 -5.36 9.36 -31.45
N ARG A 351 -5.48 8.13 -31.94
CA ARG A 351 -6.47 7.17 -31.42
C ARG A 351 -6.25 6.86 -29.95
N THR A 352 -5.01 6.61 -29.53
CA THR A 352 -4.68 6.27 -28.14
C THR A 352 -5.05 7.38 -27.15
N PRO A 353 -4.60 8.65 -27.30
CA PRO A 353 -5.00 9.71 -26.38
C PRO A 353 -6.49 10.03 -26.45
N THR A 354 -7.15 9.82 -27.59
CA THR A 354 -8.61 9.95 -27.70
C THR A 354 -9.30 8.88 -26.85
N LEU A 355 -8.94 7.60 -27.01
CA LEU A 355 -9.54 6.49 -26.26
C LEU A 355 -9.30 6.63 -24.75
N LEU A 356 -8.08 6.97 -24.34
CA LEU A 356 -7.74 7.17 -22.94
C LEU A 356 -8.41 8.41 -22.34
N GLY A 357 -8.50 9.51 -23.10
CA GLY A 357 -9.27 10.69 -22.70
C GLY A 357 -10.76 10.36 -22.55
N ALA A 358 -11.33 9.60 -23.49
CA ALA A 358 -12.72 9.18 -23.42
C ALA A 358 -12.97 8.24 -22.24
N ALA A 359 -12.06 7.30 -21.97
CA ALA A 359 -12.12 6.42 -20.81
C ALA A 359 -12.12 7.22 -19.51
N VAL A 360 -11.23 8.20 -19.37
CA VAL A 360 -11.09 9.00 -18.15
C VAL A 360 -12.23 10.01 -17.96
N PHE A 361 -12.57 10.79 -18.98
CA PHE A 361 -13.53 11.90 -18.86
C PHE A 361 -14.98 11.49 -19.09
N ARG A 362 -15.23 10.34 -19.76
CA ARG A 362 -16.58 9.88 -20.10
C ARG A 362 -16.90 8.48 -19.58
N GLY A 363 -15.96 7.80 -18.93
CA GLY A 363 -16.18 6.44 -18.41
C GLY A 363 -16.40 5.41 -19.52
N LEU A 364 -15.80 5.61 -20.70
CA LEU A 364 -15.99 4.73 -21.85
C LEU A 364 -15.46 3.32 -21.60
N THR A 365 -16.34 2.33 -21.74
CA THR A 365 -16.04 0.91 -21.57
C THR A 365 -16.04 0.14 -22.90
N ASP A 366 -16.48 0.73 -24.01
CA ASP A 366 -16.41 0.11 -25.34
C ASP A 366 -15.57 1.01 -26.29
N PRO A 367 -14.43 0.53 -26.82
CA PRO A 367 -13.59 1.30 -27.73
C PRO A 367 -14.20 1.47 -29.15
N GLY A 368 -15.34 0.83 -29.46
CA GLY A 368 -16.03 0.96 -30.74
C GLY A 368 -16.68 2.33 -30.95
N GLY A 369 -16.31 3.04 -32.02
CA GLY A 369 -17.04 4.23 -32.49
C GLY A 369 -16.66 5.57 -31.84
N VAL A 370 -15.60 5.62 -31.03
CA VAL A 370 -15.09 6.90 -30.50
C VAL A 370 -14.41 7.69 -31.62
N GLU A 371 -15.06 8.76 -32.08
CA GLU A 371 -14.48 9.68 -33.06
C GLU A 371 -13.34 10.50 -32.46
N ARG A 372 -12.43 10.95 -33.33
CA ARG A 372 -11.31 11.81 -32.94
C ARG A 372 -11.86 13.15 -32.43
N GLU A 373 -11.67 13.40 -31.14
CA GLU A 373 -12.11 14.64 -30.52
C GLU A 373 -10.94 15.41 -29.91
N LEU A 374 -10.75 16.66 -30.37
CA LEU A 374 -9.65 17.50 -29.93
C LEU A 374 -9.70 17.77 -28.41
N GLY A 375 -10.90 17.94 -27.84
CA GLY A 375 -11.08 18.15 -26.40
C GLY A 375 -10.58 16.99 -25.55
N LEU A 376 -10.87 15.75 -25.96
CA LEU A 376 -10.39 14.54 -25.28
C LEU A 376 -8.87 14.40 -25.39
N ILE A 377 -8.32 14.67 -26.58
CA ILE A 377 -6.87 14.61 -26.81
C ILE A 377 -6.14 15.63 -25.93
N LEU A 378 -6.59 16.89 -25.92
CA LEU A 378 -5.97 17.95 -25.13
C LEU A 378 -6.11 17.70 -23.63
N GLY A 379 -7.32 17.34 -23.17
CA GLY A 379 -7.57 17.01 -21.76
C GLY A 379 -6.69 15.86 -21.29
N TYR A 380 -6.57 14.80 -22.09
CA TYR A 380 -5.74 13.65 -21.75
C TYR A 380 -4.25 14.02 -21.78
N THR A 381 -3.81 14.84 -22.74
CA THR A 381 -2.42 15.29 -22.84
C THR A 381 -1.99 16.10 -21.62
N VAL A 382 -2.87 16.98 -21.10
CA VAL A 382 -2.63 17.74 -19.87
C VAL A 382 -2.56 16.81 -18.67
N LEU A 383 -3.52 15.90 -18.53
CA LEU A 383 -3.55 14.92 -17.43
C LEU A 383 -2.30 14.03 -17.44
N HIS A 384 -1.92 13.54 -18.62
CA HIS A 384 -0.73 12.72 -18.84
C HIS A 384 0.55 13.48 -18.46
N GLY A 385 0.71 14.72 -18.93
CA GLY A 385 1.84 15.57 -18.59
C GLY A 385 1.93 15.85 -17.08
N PHE A 386 0.80 16.11 -16.43
CA PHE A 386 0.73 16.31 -14.98
C PHE A 386 1.14 15.05 -14.21
N ALA A 387 0.58 13.88 -14.57
CA ALA A 387 0.90 12.61 -13.93
C ALA A 387 2.40 12.28 -14.04
N PHE A 388 2.98 12.49 -15.23
CA PHE A 388 4.41 12.31 -15.45
C PHE A 388 5.27 13.33 -14.70
N ALA A 389 4.85 14.58 -14.58
CA ALA A 389 5.56 15.58 -13.79
C ALA A 389 5.60 15.19 -12.30
N VAL A 390 4.49 14.72 -11.74
CA VAL A 390 4.44 14.20 -10.37
C VAL A 390 5.35 12.99 -10.21
N PHE A 391 5.26 12.01 -11.12
CA PHE A 391 6.13 10.83 -11.12
C PHE A 391 7.61 11.22 -11.21
N GLY A 392 7.94 12.19 -12.06
CA GLY A 392 9.29 12.72 -12.21
C GLY A 392 9.82 13.40 -10.95
N ILE A 393 9.00 14.15 -10.21
CA ILE A 393 9.35 14.71 -8.90
C ILE A 393 9.69 13.60 -7.91
N VAL A 394 8.88 12.56 -7.84
CA VAL A 394 9.15 11.39 -6.97
C VAL A 394 10.46 10.72 -7.39
N ALA A 395 10.67 10.47 -8.69
CA ALA A 395 11.91 9.87 -9.19
C ALA A 395 13.14 10.75 -8.88
N ALA A 396 13.05 12.07 -9.05
CA ALA A 396 14.13 13.00 -8.73
C ALA A 396 14.46 13.02 -7.23
N LEU A 397 13.44 12.88 -6.37
CA LEU A 397 13.64 12.72 -4.93
C LEU A 397 14.44 11.45 -4.62
N PHE A 398 14.12 10.31 -5.25
CA PHE A 398 14.90 9.08 -5.12
C PHE A 398 16.32 9.20 -5.65
N VAL A 399 16.53 9.92 -6.76
CA VAL A 399 17.88 10.17 -7.30
C VAL A 399 18.71 11.00 -6.32
N ALA A 400 18.16 12.10 -5.82
CA ALA A 400 18.81 12.95 -4.81
C ALA A 400 19.10 12.18 -3.51
N ALA A 401 18.21 11.25 -3.15
CA ALA A 401 18.41 10.33 -2.03
C ALA A 401 19.56 9.35 -2.28
N ALA A 402 19.60 8.77 -3.49
CA ALA A 402 20.59 7.78 -3.90
C ALA A 402 22.01 8.34 -3.92
N GLU A 403 22.18 9.64 -4.16
CA GLU A 403 23.48 10.30 -4.04
C GLU A 403 24.04 10.24 -2.61
N ARG A 404 23.16 10.28 -1.60
CA ARG A 404 23.53 10.15 -0.18
C ARG A 404 23.66 8.69 0.24
N GLN A 405 22.80 7.81 -0.29
CA GLN A 405 22.73 6.40 0.08
C GLN A 405 22.55 5.51 -1.16
N PRO A 406 23.61 4.83 -1.64
CA PRO A 406 23.59 4.08 -2.90
C PRO A 406 22.52 2.99 -2.99
N ILE A 407 22.15 2.37 -1.86
CA ILE A 407 21.09 1.34 -1.77
C ILE A 407 19.74 1.85 -2.30
N LEU A 408 19.50 3.16 -2.24
CA LEU A 408 18.25 3.77 -2.70
C LEU A 408 18.13 3.81 -4.23
N THR A 409 19.20 3.51 -4.98
CA THR A 409 19.11 3.22 -6.42
C THR A 409 18.21 2.01 -6.70
N VAL A 410 18.21 1.02 -5.79
CA VAL A 410 17.25 -0.11 -5.85
C VAL A 410 15.83 0.40 -5.65
N GLY A 411 15.64 1.42 -4.81
CA GLY A 411 14.35 2.10 -4.63
C GLY A 411 13.80 2.71 -5.92
N LEU A 412 14.66 3.22 -6.82
CA LEU A 412 14.24 3.73 -8.13
C LEU A 412 13.74 2.60 -9.06
N PHE A 413 14.40 1.43 -9.02
CA PHE A 413 13.93 0.23 -9.72
C PHE A 413 12.60 -0.27 -9.14
N MET A 414 12.47 -0.30 -7.82
CA MET A 414 11.22 -0.66 -7.14
C MET A 414 10.09 0.32 -7.47
N LEU A 415 10.37 1.62 -7.52
CA LEU A 415 9.39 2.65 -7.90
C LEU A 415 8.89 2.43 -9.32
N PHE A 416 9.79 2.15 -10.27
CA PHE A 416 9.41 1.81 -11.65
C PHE A 416 8.59 0.52 -11.72
N ALA A 417 9.03 -0.55 -11.06
CA ALA A 417 8.30 -1.82 -11.03
C ALA A 417 6.90 -1.66 -10.39
N ALA A 418 6.79 -0.91 -9.29
CA ALA A 418 5.52 -0.62 -8.63
C ALA A 418 4.60 0.22 -9.53
N PHE A 419 5.14 1.19 -10.27
CA PHE A 419 4.40 1.97 -11.25
C PHE A 419 3.87 1.09 -12.40
N GLU A 420 4.70 0.21 -12.97
CA GLU A 420 4.26 -0.72 -14.03
C GLU A 420 3.12 -1.63 -13.54
N VAL A 421 3.28 -2.21 -12.36
CA VAL A 421 2.26 -3.07 -11.76
C VAL A 421 0.98 -2.29 -11.44
N LEU A 422 1.08 -1.05 -10.93
CA LEU A 422 -0.06 -0.18 -10.69
C LEU A 422 -0.76 0.15 -11.99
N PHE A 423 -0.04 0.67 -12.98
CA PHE A 423 -0.62 1.14 -14.22
C PHE A 423 -1.29 -0.02 -14.96
N PHE A 424 -0.61 -1.17 -15.04
CA PHE A 424 -1.17 -2.37 -15.62
C PHE A 424 -2.37 -2.90 -14.83
N GLY A 425 -2.29 -2.96 -13.50
CA GLY A 425 -3.39 -3.38 -12.65
C GLY A 425 -4.61 -2.47 -12.77
N LEU A 426 -4.40 -1.15 -12.76
CA LEU A 426 -5.44 -0.14 -12.90
C LEU A 426 -6.12 -0.24 -14.27
N VAL A 427 -5.36 -0.36 -15.36
CA VAL A 427 -5.92 -0.56 -16.70
C VAL A 427 -6.67 -1.88 -16.78
N THR A 428 -6.15 -2.95 -16.17
CA THR A 428 -6.82 -4.25 -16.16
C THR A 428 -8.17 -4.21 -15.46
N VAL A 429 -8.30 -3.45 -14.37
CA VAL A 429 -9.54 -3.40 -13.60
C VAL A 429 -10.52 -2.34 -14.11
N LEU A 430 -10.04 -1.13 -14.44
CA LEU A 430 -10.90 -0.02 -14.87
C LEU A 430 -11.24 -0.06 -16.36
N ALA A 431 -10.41 -0.74 -17.15
CA ALA A 431 -10.39 -0.58 -18.60
C ALA A 431 -10.05 -1.92 -19.28
N GLN A 432 -10.58 -3.04 -18.75
CA GLN A 432 -10.32 -4.38 -19.27
C GLN A 432 -10.59 -4.49 -20.78
N SER A 433 -11.65 -3.84 -21.26
CA SER A 433 -12.02 -3.76 -22.67
C SER A 433 -11.03 -2.97 -23.53
N LEU A 434 -10.31 -2.01 -22.95
CA LEU A 434 -9.26 -1.25 -23.60
C LEU A 434 -7.96 -2.05 -23.72
N LEU A 435 -7.71 -3.08 -22.91
CA LEU A 435 -6.54 -3.97 -23.09
C LEU A 435 -6.55 -4.70 -24.44
N GLY A 436 -7.74 -4.95 -25.01
CA GLY A 436 -7.87 -5.50 -26.36
C GLY A 436 -7.46 -4.51 -27.45
N ALA A 437 -7.64 -3.20 -27.22
CA ALA A 437 -7.29 -2.13 -28.15
C ALA A 437 -5.86 -1.60 -27.94
N LEU A 438 -5.41 -1.57 -26.68
CA LEU A 438 -4.08 -1.14 -26.22
C LEU A 438 -3.32 -2.39 -25.78
N VAL A 439 -2.69 -3.05 -26.74
CA VAL A 439 -1.97 -4.30 -26.48
C VAL A 439 -0.86 -4.07 -25.45
N TRP A 440 -0.79 -4.90 -24.41
CA TRP A 440 0.08 -4.71 -23.24
C TRP A 440 1.56 -4.43 -23.59
N TRP A 441 2.10 -5.10 -24.61
CA TRP A 441 3.49 -4.92 -25.03
C TRP A 441 3.75 -3.49 -25.54
N ASN A 442 2.74 -2.85 -26.11
CA ASN A 442 2.85 -1.50 -26.64
C ASN A 442 2.95 -0.47 -25.53
N ILE A 443 2.20 -0.67 -24.44
CA ILE A 443 2.30 0.11 -23.20
C ILE A 443 3.69 -0.07 -22.58
N PHE A 444 4.13 -1.32 -22.45
CA PHE A 444 5.42 -1.65 -21.86
C PHE A 444 6.59 -0.97 -22.59
N ILE A 445 6.61 -0.99 -23.93
CA ILE A 445 7.64 -0.29 -24.71
C ILE A 445 7.60 1.22 -24.47
N GLY A 446 6.41 1.83 -24.49
CA GLY A 446 6.26 3.26 -24.22
C GLY A 446 6.84 3.66 -22.87
N ASN A 447 6.53 2.90 -21.82
CA ASN A 447 7.04 3.14 -20.48
C ASN A 447 8.55 2.89 -20.37
N LEU A 448 9.08 1.87 -21.04
CA LEU A 448 10.51 1.60 -21.07
C LEU A 448 11.28 2.76 -21.74
N LEU A 449 10.74 3.33 -22.82
CA LEU A 449 11.29 4.51 -23.47
C LEU A 449 11.28 5.73 -22.53
N ALA A 450 10.16 5.97 -21.83
CA ALA A 450 10.08 7.04 -20.84
C ALA A 450 11.12 6.86 -19.71
N ALA A 451 11.18 5.66 -19.11
CA ALA A 451 12.12 5.35 -18.05
C ALA A 451 13.57 5.55 -18.51
N ALA A 452 13.93 5.07 -19.70
CA ALA A 452 15.25 5.27 -20.28
C ALA A 452 15.58 6.77 -20.49
N GLY A 453 14.63 7.55 -21.01
CA GLY A 453 14.80 8.99 -21.21
C GLY A 453 14.98 9.76 -19.89
N MET A 454 14.17 9.44 -18.89
CA MET A 454 14.26 9.99 -17.54
C MET A 454 15.59 9.65 -16.87
N LEU A 455 16.00 8.37 -16.90
CA LEU A 455 17.28 7.91 -16.34
C LEU A 455 18.46 8.59 -17.03
N LEU A 456 18.43 8.72 -18.35
CA LEU A 456 19.48 9.39 -19.10
C LEU A 456 19.60 10.87 -18.71
N TYR A 457 18.48 11.55 -18.51
CA TYR A 457 18.46 12.93 -18.00
C TYR A 457 19.09 13.01 -16.60
N PHE A 458 18.68 12.13 -15.68
CA PHE A 458 19.24 12.08 -14.32
C PHE A 458 20.74 11.76 -14.32
N PHE A 459 21.20 10.78 -15.10
CA PHE A 459 22.63 10.44 -15.16
C PHE A 459 23.49 11.54 -15.75
N ARG A 460 22.95 12.38 -16.64
CA ARG A 460 23.67 13.56 -17.16
C ARG A 460 23.82 14.65 -16.11
N GLY A 461 22.82 14.85 -15.26
CA GLY A 461 22.85 15.82 -14.16
C GLY A 461 23.70 15.35 -12.97
N HIS A 462 23.63 14.05 -12.63
CA HIS A 462 24.20 13.45 -11.43
C HIS A 462 25.43 12.59 -11.75
N ARG A 463 26.51 13.23 -12.24
CA ARG A 463 27.74 12.53 -12.65
C ARG A 463 28.40 11.74 -11.51
N ALA A 464 28.25 12.19 -10.27
CA ALA A 464 28.78 11.49 -9.08
C ALA A 464 28.10 10.13 -8.85
N LEU A 465 26.77 10.08 -8.98
CA LEU A 465 25.98 8.84 -8.94
C LEU A 465 26.42 7.87 -10.05
N SER A 466 26.58 8.37 -11.27
CA SER A 466 26.97 7.56 -12.43
C SER A 466 28.36 6.91 -12.29
N ARG A 467 29.27 7.56 -11.56
CA ARG A 467 30.63 7.04 -11.31
C ARG A 467 30.59 5.96 -10.24
N ARG A 468 29.88 6.20 -9.12
CA ARG A 468 29.75 5.23 -8.03
C ARG A 468 29.03 3.95 -8.45
N LEU A 469 27.99 4.03 -9.29
CA LEU A 469 27.32 2.83 -9.81
C LEU A 469 28.25 1.96 -10.66
N ARG A 470 29.12 2.58 -11.46
CA ARG A 470 30.16 1.87 -12.23
C ARG A 470 31.24 1.25 -11.35
N GLU A 471 31.60 1.90 -10.25
CA GLU A 471 32.55 1.37 -9.27
C GLU A 471 31.96 0.22 -8.44
N THR A 472 30.64 0.22 -8.20
CA THR A 472 29.95 -0.81 -7.40
C THR A 472 29.72 -2.11 -8.18
N TRP A 473 29.65 -2.03 -9.51
CA TRP A 473 29.49 -3.19 -10.40
C TRP A 473 30.58 -3.16 -11.48
N PRO A 474 31.84 -3.52 -11.13
CA PRO A 474 32.86 -3.65 -12.15
C PRO A 474 32.37 -4.68 -13.17
N VAL A 475 32.25 -4.25 -14.42
CA VAL A 475 32.13 -5.19 -15.54
C VAL A 475 33.50 -5.87 -15.60
N GLU A 476 33.58 -7.13 -15.19
CA GLU A 476 34.74 -7.96 -15.49
C GLU A 476 34.79 -8.10 -17.01
N ASP A 477 35.86 -7.57 -17.61
CA ASP A 477 36.12 -7.59 -19.06
C ASP A 477 36.29 -9.02 -19.61
#